data_AF-A0AAF1K7D3-F1
#
_entry.id   AF-A0AAF1K7D3-F1
#
_cell.length_a   1.000
_cell.length_b   1.000
_cell.length_c   1.000
_cell.angle_alpha   90.00
_cell.angle_beta   90.00
_cell.angle_gamma   90.00
#
_symmetry.space_group_name_H-M   'P 1'
#
loop_
_entity.id
_entity.type
_entity.pdbx_description
1 polymer ?
#
loop_
_entity_poly.entity_id
_entity_poly.type
_entity_poly.pdbx_seq_one_letter_code
_entity_poly.pdbx_strand_id
1 'polypeptide(L)'
;MANEVDFAEILITPAATMIREIGASVAAAQQALDQGSIAAQAALRAQAPELEAAGYQVTWYQIPEAQVEMKVAVHFEKKTTDAPLRMYLTPFNAKYRTGLDFAAEGTSTLKLRIVPVPPVTRPE
;
A
#
# COMPACT_ATOMS: atom_id res chain seq x y z
N MET A 1 -31.60 1.78 -24.42
CA MET A 1 -30.15 1.47 -24.36
C MET A 1 -29.82 1.42 -22.88
N ALA A 2 -29.67 0.22 -22.32
CA ALA A 2 -29.44 0.05 -20.89
C ALA A 2 -28.12 0.73 -20.51
N ASN A 3 -28.14 1.64 -19.53
CA ASN A 3 -26.94 2.11 -18.86
C ASN A 3 -26.34 0.93 -18.10
N GLU A 4 -25.53 0.14 -18.80
CA GLU A 4 -24.71 -0.90 -18.20
C GLU A 4 -23.69 -0.19 -17.32
N VAL A 5 -23.91 -0.29 -16.01
CA VAL A 5 -22.96 0.20 -15.01
C VAL A 5 -21.67 -0.57 -15.23
N ASP A 6 -20.61 0.11 -15.68
CA ASP A 6 -19.31 -0.52 -15.85
C ASP A 6 -18.67 -0.76 -14.48
N PHE A 7 -18.90 -1.96 -13.95
CA PHE A 7 -18.32 -2.40 -12.68
C PHE A 7 -16.79 -2.38 -12.70
N ALA A 8 -16.15 -2.47 -13.87
CA ALA A 8 -14.69 -2.38 -13.98
C ALA A 8 -14.20 -0.96 -13.67
N GLU A 9 -14.86 0.06 -14.21
CA GLU A 9 -14.46 1.45 -13.98
C GLU A 9 -14.63 1.86 -12.51
N ILE A 10 -15.69 1.38 -11.84
CA ILE A 10 -16.04 1.83 -10.50
C ILE A 10 -15.28 1.08 -9.39
N LEU A 11 -14.89 -0.19 -9.62
CA LEU A 11 -14.21 -1.00 -8.61
C LEU A 11 -12.74 -1.28 -8.94
N ILE A 12 -12.45 -1.62 -10.21
CA ILE A 12 -11.11 -2.10 -10.59
C ILE A 12 -10.14 -0.93 -10.68
N THR A 13 -10.53 0.18 -11.28
CA THR A 13 -9.63 1.35 -11.48
C THR A 13 -9.17 1.97 -10.16
N PRO A 14 -10.05 2.26 -9.17
CA PRO A 14 -9.61 2.80 -7.88
C PRO A 14 -8.74 1.81 -7.09
N ALA A 15 -9.11 0.52 -7.08
CA ALA A 15 -8.32 -0.50 -6.40
C ALA A 15 -6.92 -0.66 -7.03
N ALA A 16 -6.82 -0.67 -8.35
CA ALA A 16 -5.55 -0.73 -9.06
C ALA A 16 -4.67 0.50 -8.78
N THR A 17 -5.28 1.69 -8.69
CA THR A 17 -4.58 2.93 -8.34
C THR A 17 -4.03 2.86 -6.91
N MET A 18 -4.84 2.42 -5.94
CA MET A 18 -4.40 2.22 -4.56
C MET A 18 -3.25 1.22 -4.45
N ILE A 19 -3.34 0.07 -5.13
CA ILE A 19 -2.26 -0.94 -5.14
C ILE A 19 -0.97 -0.35 -5.72
N ARG A 20 -1.07 0.44 -6.79
CA ARG A 20 0.09 1.11 -7.41
C ARG A 20 0.74 2.11 -6.45
N GLU A 21 -0.05 2.90 -5.74
CA GLU A 21 0.43 3.88 -4.75
C GLU A 21 1.09 3.22 -3.54
N ILE A 22 0.51 2.13 -3.04
CA ILE A 22 1.10 1.31 -1.98
C ILE A 22 2.44 0.75 -2.45
N GLY A 23 2.49 0.16 -3.66
CA GLY A 23 3.72 -0.38 -4.24
C GLY A 23 4.81 0.68 -4.39
N ALA A 24 4.47 1.87 -4.91
CA ALA A 24 5.40 2.98 -5.03
C ALA A 24 5.92 3.45 -3.66
N SER A 25 5.07 3.46 -2.64
CA SER A 25 5.44 3.84 -1.27
C SER A 25 6.40 2.84 -0.63
N VAL A 26 6.18 1.54 -0.82
CA VAL A 26 7.11 0.49 -0.35
C VAL A 26 8.46 0.61 -1.05
N ALA A 27 8.47 0.84 -2.36
CA ALA A 27 9.70 1.04 -3.12
C ALA A 27 10.49 2.26 -2.64
N ALA A 28 9.81 3.40 -2.44
CA ALA A 28 10.43 4.61 -1.92
C ALA A 28 11.01 4.40 -0.51
N ALA A 29 10.31 3.67 0.36
CA ALA A 29 10.82 3.34 1.69
C ALA A 29 12.07 2.46 1.63
N GLN A 30 12.11 1.45 0.76
CA GLN A 30 13.31 0.62 0.58
C GLN A 30 14.49 1.45 0.07
N GLN A 31 14.25 2.31 -0.92
CA GLN A 31 15.29 3.20 -1.45
C GLN A 31 15.87 4.13 -0.38
N ALA A 32 15.03 4.65 0.51
CA ALA A 32 15.48 5.50 1.61
C ALA A 32 16.36 4.74 2.62
N LEU A 33 16.03 3.48 2.93
CA LEU A 33 16.86 2.63 3.79
C LEU A 33 18.22 2.37 3.15
N ASP A 34 18.25 2.04 1.86
CA ASP A 34 19.49 1.76 1.12
C ASP A 34 20.40 3.00 1.10
N GLN A 35 19.83 4.17 0.81
CA GLN A 35 20.56 5.43 0.84
C GLN A 35 21.12 5.75 2.23
N GLY A 36 20.35 5.48 3.28
CA GLY A 36 20.79 5.64 4.67
C GLY A 36 21.99 4.75 5.01
N SER A 37 21.93 3.46 4.64
CA SER A 37 23.03 2.52 4.87
C SER A 37 24.28 2.90 4.07
N ILE A 38 24.15 3.34 2.81
CA ILE A 38 25.28 3.82 2.01
C ILE A 38 25.92 5.05 2.64
N ALA A 39 25.12 6.02 3.06
CA ALA A 39 25.59 7.24 3.71
C ALA A 39 26.30 6.93 5.03
N ALA A 40 25.76 6.01 5.83
CA ALA A 40 26.37 5.56 7.07
C ALA A 40 27.72 4.86 6.83
N GLN A 41 27.83 4.01 5.80
CA GLN A 41 29.10 3.37 5.45
C GLN A 41 30.15 4.39 5.01
N ALA A 42 29.75 5.38 4.20
CA ALA A 42 30.64 6.46 3.78
C ALA A 42 31.11 7.30 4.99
N ALA A 43 30.22 7.57 5.94
CA ALA A 43 30.55 8.27 7.18
C ALA A 43 31.53 7.47 8.05
N LEU A 44 31.32 6.15 8.20
CA LEU A 44 32.23 5.26 8.92
C LEU A 44 33.64 5.30 8.31
N ARG A 45 33.75 5.16 6.98
CA ARG A 45 35.03 5.26 6.26
C ARG A 45 35.74 6.59 6.48
N ALA A 46 35.00 7.69 6.52
CA ALA A 46 35.56 9.03 6.68
C ALA A 46 35.98 9.34 8.13
N GLN A 47 35.23 8.84 9.12
CA GLN A 47 35.43 9.21 10.53
C GLN A 47 36.29 8.22 11.30
N ALA A 48 36.25 6.94 10.95
CA ALA A 48 36.94 5.87 11.65
C ALA A 48 37.45 4.79 10.66
N PRO A 49 38.40 5.13 9.77
CA PRO A 49 38.96 4.20 8.79
C PRO A 49 39.61 2.97 9.44
N GLU A 50 40.10 3.09 10.67
CA GLU A 50 40.63 1.97 11.46
C GLU A 50 39.57 0.94 11.82
N LEU A 51 38.31 1.35 12.04
CA LEU A 51 37.21 0.43 12.30
C LEU A 51 36.80 -0.29 11.03
N GLU A 52 36.79 0.41 9.89
CA GLU A 52 36.55 -0.23 8.59
C GLU A 52 37.68 -1.21 8.24
N ALA A 53 38.95 -0.85 8.50
CA ALA A 53 40.10 -1.73 8.32
C ALA A 53 40.07 -2.95 9.25
N ALA A 54 39.46 -2.82 10.44
CA ALA A 54 39.18 -3.93 11.36
C ALA A 54 37.97 -4.78 10.93
N GLY A 55 37.32 -4.45 9.81
CA GLY A 55 36.19 -5.19 9.26
C GLY A 55 34.82 -4.77 9.79
N TYR A 56 34.73 -3.67 10.54
CA TYR A 56 33.44 -3.13 10.99
C TYR A 56 32.64 -2.59 9.79
N GLN A 57 31.37 -2.97 9.71
CA GLN A 57 30.45 -2.58 8.63
C GLN A 57 29.14 -2.09 9.21
N VAL A 58 28.50 -1.15 8.51
CA VAL A 58 27.17 -0.68 8.93
C VAL A 58 26.09 -1.72 8.61
N THR A 59 25.07 -1.78 9.46
CA THR A 59 23.93 -2.67 9.26
C THR A 59 23.05 -2.19 8.11
N TRP A 60 22.64 -3.13 7.25
CA TRP A 60 21.68 -2.90 6.18
C TRP A 60 20.29 -3.36 6.61
N TYR A 61 19.31 -2.47 6.49
CA TYR A 61 17.91 -2.79 6.76
C TYR A 61 17.16 -2.99 5.45
N GLN A 62 16.26 -3.96 5.44
CA GLN A 62 15.43 -4.29 4.29
C GLN A 62 13.98 -4.49 4.72
N ILE A 63 13.06 -4.26 3.80
CA ILE A 63 11.64 -4.57 3.91
C ILE A 63 11.42 -5.91 3.18
N PRO A 64 11.57 -7.06 3.86
CA PRO A 64 11.50 -8.37 3.20
C PRO A 64 10.08 -8.72 2.74
N GLU A 65 9.07 -8.21 3.44
CA GLU A 65 7.67 -8.41 3.10
C GLU A 65 6.84 -7.24 3.62
N ALA A 66 5.94 -6.72 2.78
CA ALA A 66 4.93 -5.76 3.18
C ALA A 66 3.53 -6.38 3.00
N GLN A 67 2.80 -6.51 4.11
CA GLN A 67 1.42 -6.98 4.12
C GLN A 67 0.47 -5.81 4.37
N VAL A 68 -0.57 -5.70 3.54
CA VAL A 68 -1.62 -4.70 3.70
C VAL A 68 -2.97 -5.40 3.74
N GLU A 69 -3.71 -5.20 4.83
CA GLU A 69 -5.10 -5.60 4.98
C GLU A 69 -5.99 -4.36 5.02
N MET A 70 -6.97 -4.29 4.12
CA MET A 70 -7.90 -3.18 4.06
C MET A 70 -9.35 -3.67 4.07
N LYS A 71 -10.16 -3.07 4.94
CA LYS A 71 -11.62 -3.24 4.98
C LYS A 71 -12.28 -2.05 4.31
N VAL A 72 -13.11 -2.30 3.31
CA VAL A 72 -13.79 -1.26 2.52
C VAL A 72 -15.30 -1.38 2.71
N ALA A 73 -15.96 -0.24 2.95
CA ALA A 73 -17.41 -0.12 2.90
C ALA A 73 -17.83 0.39 1.52
N VAL A 74 -18.82 -0.28 0.92
CA VAL A 74 -19.35 0.05 -0.41
C VAL A 74 -20.75 0.63 -0.25
N HIS A 75 -20.97 1.85 -0.73
CA HIS A 75 -22.25 2.54 -0.68
C HIS A 75 -22.85 2.66 -2.09
N PHE A 76 -24.15 2.40 -2.24
CA PHE A 76 -24.88 2.57 -3.50
C PHE A 76 -25.95 3.65 -3.35
N GLU A 77 -25.97 4.64 -4.25
CA GLU A 77 -26.98 5.69 -4.34
C GLU A 77 -27.71 5.57 -5.68
N LYS A 78 -29.02 5.27 -5.63
CA LYS A 78 -29.92 5.32 -6.79
C LYS A 78 -31.06 6.30 -6.49
N LYS A 79 -30.92 7.55 -6.96
CA LYS A 79 -31.83 8.67 -6.64
C LYS A 79 -33.21 8.58 -7.31
N THR A 80 -33.35 7.86 -8.43
CA THR A 80 -34.64 7.55 -9.07
C THR A 80 -34.48 6.36 -10.03
N THR A 81 -35.56 5.75 -10.50
CA THR A 81 -35.53 4.55 -11.38
C THR A 81 -34.68 4.75 -12.64
N ASP A 82 -34.58 6.00 -13.11
CA ASP A 82 -33.88 6.44 -14.32
C ASP A 82 -32.55 7.19 -14.06
N ALA A 83 -32.12 7.33 -12.80
CA ALA A 83 -30.84 7.97 -12.46
C ALA A 83 -29.67 6.97 -12.55
N PRO A 84 -28.47 7.43 -12.93
CA PRO A 84 -27.27 6.60 -12.93
C PRO A 84 -26.98 6.12 -11.50
N LEU A 85 -26.70 4.81 -11.37
CA LEU A 85 -26.26 4.22 -10.12
C LEU A 85 -24.90 4.83 -9.75
N ARG A 86 -24.82 5.48 -8.59
CA ARG A 86 -23.57 6.00 -8.04
C ARG A 86 -23.10 5.07 -6.93
N MET A 87 -21.83 4.69 -6.95
CA MET A 87 -21.24 3.88 -5.90
C MET A 87 -20.05 4.62 -5.29
N TYR A 88 -20.01 4.67 -3.96
CA TYR A 88 -18.93 5.31 -3.20
C TYR A 88 -18.19 4.24 -2.39
N LEU A 89 -16.86 4.22 -2.52
CA LEU A 89 -15.98 3.38 -1.72
C LEU A 89 -15.38 4.23 -0.60
N THR A 90 -15.56 3.81 0.65
CA THR A 90 -14.90 4.46 1.78
C THR A 90 -14.08 3.44 2.59
N PRO A 91 -12.87 3.80 3.05
CA PRO A 91 -12.13 2.96 3.97
C PRO A 91 -12.93 2.83 5.27
N PHE A 92 -13.15 1.60 5.74
CA PHE A 92 -13.96 1.34 6.93
C PHE A 92 -13.25 1.87 8.19
N ASN A 93 -13.74 2.98 8.75
CA ASN A 93 -13.22 3.58 9.97
C ASN A 93 -14.28 3.52 11.08
N ALA A 94 -14.00 2.78 12.15
CA ALA A 94 -14.90 2.54 13.29
C ALA A 94 -15.30 3.80 14.10
N LYS A 95 -14.80 5.00 13.74
CA LYS A 95 -15.14 6.27 14.40
C LYS A 95 -16.27 7.06 13.74
N TYR A 96 -16.82 6.64 12.60
CA TYR A 96 -17.95 7.33 11.96
C TYR A 96 -19.29 6.74 12.42
N ARG A 97 -19.76 7.19 13.59
CA ARG A 97 -21.16 7.06 14.01
C ARG A 97 -22.00 8.11 13.26
N THR A 98 -22.46 7.71 12.07
CA THR A 98 -23.75 8.02 11.43
C THR A 98 -24.56 9.24 11.88
N GLY A 99 -24.79 10.16 10.95
CA GLY A 99 -25.92 11.10 10.97
C GLY A 99 -26.78 11.06 9.71
N LEU A 100 -26.62 10.05 8.85
CA LEU A 100 -27.43 9.90 7.64
C LEU A 100 -27.95 8.47 7.56
N ASP A 101 -29.27 8.34 7.57
CA ASP A 101 -30.00 7.08 7.38
C ASP A 101 -29.74 6.56 5.97
N PHE A 102 -28.95 5.48 5.85
CA PHE A 102 -28.55 4.93 4.55
C PHE A 102 -28.55 3.40 4.56
N ALA A 103 -29.23 2.81 3.58
CA ALA A 103 -29.41 1.36 3.44
C ALA A 103 -28.61 0.82 2.24
N ALA A 104 -27.46 0.19 2.53
CA ALA A 104 -26.83 -0.92 1.79
C ALA A 104 -25.52 -1.29 2.51
N GLU A 105 -25.49 -2.47 3.15
CA GLU A 105 -24.33 -2.98 3.90
C GLU A 105 -23.61 -4.07 3.10
N GLY A 106 -22.36 -3.81 2.72
CA GLY A 106 -21.43 -4.80 2.16
C GLY A 106 -19.99 -4.43 2.53
N THR A 107 -19.24 -5.38 3.08
CA THR A 107 -17.81 -5.18 3.40
C THR A 107 -16.96 -6.08 2.52
N SER A 108 -15.85 -5.54 2.00
CA SER A 108 -14.85 -6.31 1.26
C SER A 108 -13.49 -6.21 1.95
N THR A 109 -12.74 -7.31 1.94
CA THR A 109 -11.39 -7.38 2.54
C THR A 109 -10.37 -7.62 1.43
N LEU A 110 -9.45 -6.67 1.25
CA LEU A 110 -8.32 -6.79 0.32
C LEU A 110 -7.05 -7.14 1.10
N LYS A 111 -6.37 -8.22 0.70
CA LYS A 111 -5.07 -8.64 1.25
C LYS A 111 -4.01 -8.55 0.15
N LEU A 112 -2.99 -7.73 0.37
CA LEU A 112 -1.85 -7.54 -0.54
C LEU A 112 -0.57 -7.94 0.17
N ARG A 113 0.28 -8.72 -0.52
CA ARG A 113 1.61 -9.12 -0.06
C ARG A 113 2.64 -8.74 -1.11
N ILE A 114 3.53 -7.81 -0.77
CA ILE A 114 4.61 -7.34 -1.63
C ILE A 114 5.90 -8.00 -1.14
N VAL A 115 6.60 -8.69 -2.05
CA VAL A 115 7.88 -9.36 -1.78
C VAL A 115 8.93 -8.95 -2.79
N PRO A 116 10.21 -8.88 -2.39
CA PRO A 116 11.33 -8.72 -3.32
C PRO A 116 11.41 -9.88 -4.33
N VAL A 117 11.76 -9.56 -5.57
CA VAL A 117 12.05 -10.52 -6.63
C VAL A 117 13.38 -10.11 -7.28
N PRO A 118 14.40 -10.99 -7.34
CA PRO A 118 14.41 -12.40 -6.92
C PRO A 118 14.38 -12.56 -5.39
N PRO A 119 13.99 -13.75 -4.88
CA PRO A 119 13.98 -14.04 -3.45
C PRO A 119 15.36 -13.80 -2.82
N VAL A 120 15.39 -13.22 -1.61
CA VAL A 120 16.63 -13.13 -0.83
C VAL A 120 17.08 -14.52 -0.40
N THR A 121 18.04 -15.09 -1.13
CA THR A 121 18.72 -16.31 -0.71
C THR A 121 19.73 -15.94 0.37
N ARG A 122 19.49 -16.35 1.62
CA ARG A 122 20.55 -16.31 2.64
C ARG A 122 21.59 -17.37 2.22
N PRO A 123 22.87 -17.00 1.99
CA PRO A 123 23.92 -18.01 1.86
C PRO A 123 24.03 -18.76 3.18
N GLU A 124 24.00 -20.10 3.12
CA GLU A 124 24.36 -20.96 4.27
C GLU A 124 25.83 -20.84 4.63
#